data_AF-A0A955SE38-F1
#
_entry.id   AF-A0A955SE38-F1
#
_cell.length_a   1.000
_cell.length_b   1.000
_cell.length_c   1.000
_cell.angle_alpha   90.00
_cell.angle_beta   90.00
_cell.angle_gamma   90.00
#
_symmetry.space_group_name_H-M   'P 1'
#
loop_
_entity.id
_entity.type
_entity.pdbx_description
1 polymer ?
#
loop_
_entity_poly.entity_id
_entity_poly.type
_entity_poly.pdbx_seq_one_letter_code
_entity_poly.pdbx_strand_id
1 'polypeptide(L)'
;LTGRQYFQYSWLQEGLGEYFRRLYLQEKVEIEDLRPDRPEILTASYTDVEQQDPLYLHDSKTGVWSFTDWEVRNAVRYDKLVPLEKLAPATFFGYWQKFNTPEANQIYAISSSAVEFLVTKYGWNKMRELLDGIRDTRSLDKNLENVYGFDQEGLDSRWRDWLEEKWPEPWQPEIEMVYLVRGNWEIDGHEAGIRTGLADRDAESVQRHQRYLLSRSVTGMDPAYILPVMHSGGFTGEPPGPGDGLPTDPLAEPVFLHTRDGSENNPPVLEHYDAAMAEYSVGNFTKGVEHLLTVLEEEPEQASHIRPHLARGLWVIGQRERALSLYEEELAENDDPAFVNEVAWCCERTGHYDRAVELYEDIEDRTDIPKLKQHAINRIDQIQYHLNRQKDSNRGAVTYAY
;
A
#
# COMPACT_ATOMS: atom_id res chain seq x y z
N LEU A 1 9.61 -17.27 27.17
CA LEU A 1 9.07 -18.45 26.45
C LEU A 1 10.25 -19.28 25.95
N THR A 2 10.21 -20.61 26.03
CA THR A 2 11.20 -21.48 25.34
C THR A 2 11.01 -21.35 23.81
N GLY A 3 12.01 -21.63 22.99
CA GLY A 3 11.89 -21.51 21.52
C GLY A 3 10.67 -22.25 20.93
N ARG A 4 10.26 -23.38 21.53
CA ARG A 4 9.04 -24.11 21.12
C ARG A 4 7.74 -23.40 21.48
N GLN A 5 7.73 -22.68 22.61
CA GLN A 5 6.61 -21.81 23.01
C GLN A 5 6.57 -20.51 22.19
N TYR A 6 7.72 -20.01 21.72
CA TYR A 6 7.79 -18.86 20.82
C TYR A 6 6.98 -19.10 19.54
N PHE A 7 7.13 -20.30 18.96
CA PHE A 7 6.43 -20.62 17.73
C PHE A 7 4.93 -20.76 17.96
N GLN A 8 4.45 -21.56 18.92
CA GLN A 8 3.03 -21.90 19.09
C GLN A 8 2.05 -20.72 19.25
N TYR A 9 2.53 -19.54 19.63
CA TYR A 9 1.71 -18.36 19.92
C TYR A 9 2.14 -17.13 19.11
N SER A 10 2.69 -17.34 17.92
CA SER A 10 3.22 -16.25 17.08
C SER A 10 2.20 -15.14 16.86
N TRP A 11 0.95 -15.45 16.54
CA TRP A 11 -0.08 -14.42 16.36
C TRP A 11 -0.33 -13.61 17.64
N LEU A 12 -0.34 -14.24 18.81
CA LEU A 12 -0.57 -13.53 20.08
C LEU A 12 0.62 -12.63 20.42
N GLN A 13 1.84 -13.12 20.20
CA GLN A 13 3.05 -12.36 20.47
C GLN A 13 3.19 -11.17 19.50
N GLU A 14 3.06 -11.42 18.20
CA GLU A 14 3.17 -10.40 17.17
C GLU A 14 2.00 -9.40 17.25
N GLY A 15 0.80 -9.90 17.54
CA GLY A 15 -0.37 -9.09 17.80
C GLY A 15 -0.20 -8.19 19.02
N LEU A 16 0.39 -8.68 20.12
CA LEU A 16 0.74 -7.87 21.30
C LEU A 16 1.82 -6.84 20.97
N GLY A 17 2.85 -7.23 20.21
CA GLY A 17 3.91 -6.32 19.76
C GLY A 17 3.34 -5.15 18.97
N GLU A 18 2.50 -5.44 17.97
CA GLU A 18 1.85 -4.42 17.15
C GLU A 18 0.80 -3.62 17.91
N TYR A 19 0.04 -4.25 18.81
CA TYR A 19 -0.92 -3.56 19.68
C TYR A 19 -0.22 -2.54 20.61
N PHE A 20 0.87 -2.94 21.27
CA PHE A 20 1.65 -2.03 22.11
C PHE A 20 2.36 -0.95 21.30
N ARG A 21 2.88 -1.29 20.12
CA ARG A 21 3.42 -0.31 19.19
C ARG A 21 2.37 0.76 18.87
N ARG A 22 1.13 0.37 18.55
CA ARG A 22 0.02 1.29 18.30
C ARG A 22 -0.27 2.19 19.50
N LEU A 23 -0.39 1.63 20.71
CA LEU A 23 -0.65 2.41 21.93
C LEU A 23 0.48 3.42 22.22
N TYR A 24 1.73 2.95 22.16
CA TYR A 24 2.91 3.81 22.38
C TYR A 24 2.91 5.01 21.42
N LEU A 25 2.56 4.77 20.17
CA LEU A 25 2.52 5.81 19.16
C LEU A 25 1.29 6.71 19.30
N GLN A 26 0.12 6.20 19.70
CA GLN A 26 -1.06 7.01 20.01
C GLN A 26 -0.80 7.97 21.18
N GLU A 27 -0.02 7.57 22.19
CA GLU A 27 0.39 8.45 23.29
C GLU A 27 1.40 9.53 22.85
N LYS A 28 2.13 9.32 21.74
CA LYS A 28 3.14 10.23 21.22
C LYS A 28 2.60 11.27 20.23
N VAL A 29 1.44 11.01 19.63
CA VAL A 29 0.74 11.96 18.75
C VAL A 29 -0.12 12.88 19.63
N GLU A 30 0.31 14.13 19.83
CA GLU A 30 -0.51 15.12 20.52
C GLU A 30 -1.78 15.43 19.71
N ILE A 31 -2.94 15.16 20.31
CA ILE A 31 -4.28 15.28 19.69
C ILE A 31 -4.65 16.76 19.38
N GLU A 32 -3.91 17.74 19.91
CA GLU A 32 -4.20 19.17 19.73
C GLU A 32 -4.10 19.66 18.27
N ASP A 33 -3.36 18.95 17.41
CA ASP A 33 -3.24 19.28 15.98
C ASP A 33 -4.40 18.77 15.10
N LEU A 34 -5.36 18.02 15.67
CA LEU A 34 -6.50 17.48 14.93
C LEU A 34 -7.61 18.52 14.77
N ARG A 35 -7.83 19.01 13.54
CA ARG A 35 -9.03 19.78 13.20
C ARG A 35 -10.21 18.84 12.91
N PRO A 36 -11.32 18.87 13.69
CA PRO A 36 -12.42 17.92 13.54
C PRO A 36 -13.17 17.99 12.20
N ASP A 37 -12.99 19.06 11.43
CA ASP A 37 -13.75 19.37 10.21
C ASP A 37 -13.09 18.90 8.90
N ARG A 38 -11.95 18.20 8.96
CA ARG A 38 -11.26 17.71 7.76
C ARG A 38 -10.82 16.24 7.87
N PRO A 39 -11.05 15.41 6.85
CA PRO A 39 -10.32 14.16 6.70
C PRO A 39 -8.87 14.50 6.33
N GLU A 40 -7.93 14.24 7.25
CA GLU A 40 -6.51 14.51 7.05
C GLU A 40 -5.72 13.20 7.12
N ILE A 41 -4.77 13.05 6.19
CA ILE A 41 -3.72 12.04 6.28
C ILE A 41 -2.59 12.73 7.05
N LEU A 42 -2.36 12.31 8.29
CA LEU A 42 -1.29 12.89 9.10
C LEU A 42 -0.02 12.07 8.92
N THR A 43 1.00 12.72 8.38
CA THR A 43 2.40 12.28 8.40
C THR A 43 3.17 13.21 9.33
N ALA A 44 3.64 12.68 10.47
CA ALA A 44 4.51 13.45 11.37
C ALA A 44 5.88 13.63 10.69
N SER A 45 6.38 14.87 10.67
CA SER A 45 7.61 15.26 9.96
C SER A 45 8.87 14.90 10.74
N TYR A 46 9.82 14.28 10.04
CA TYR A 46 11.13 13.81 10.47
C TYR A 46 12.14 14.97 10.66
N THR A 47 12.54 15.25 11.89
CA THR A 47 13.82 15.93 12.17
C THR A 47 14.49 15.31 13.40
N ASP A 48 14.85 14.02 13.30
CA ASP A 48 16.13 13.46 13.78
C ASP A 48 16.08 11.92 13.80
N VAL A 49 17.24 11.32 13.56
CA VAL A 49 17.51 9.94 13.14
C VAL A 49 17.15 8.92 14.25
N GLU A 50 16.20 7.99 13.98
CA GLU A 50 16.17 6.56 14.43
C GLU A 50 14.78 5.87 14.55
N GLN A 51 13.64 6.42 14.10
CA GLN A 51 12.32 5.77 14.31
C GLN A 51 11.46 5.56 13.05
N GLN A 52 11.17 4.31 12.71
CA GLN A 52 10.21 3.97 11.64
C GLN A 52 8.77 4.34 12.05
N ASP A 53 8.25 5.43 11.48
CA ASP A 53 6.91 5.94 11.80
C ASP A 53 5.80 5.34 10.90
N PRO A 54 4.62 5.03 11.46
CA PRO A 54 3.47 4.61 10.67
C PRO A 54 2.55 5.76 10.25
N LEU A 55 1.78 5.49 9.20
CA LEU A 55 0.77 6.35 8.62
C LEU A 55 -0.53 6.27 9.44
N TYR A 56 -1.05 7.42 9.85
CA TYR A 56 -2.35 7.54 10.53
C TYR A 56 -3.34 8.23 9.60
N LEU A 57 -4.53 7.63 9.45
CA LEU A 57 -5.61 8.18 8.64
C LEU A 57 -6.70 8.71 9.58
N HIS A 58 -6.94 10.01 9.60
CA HIS A 58 -8.02 10.57 10.41
C HIS A 58 -9.31 10.68 9.59
N ASP A 59 -10.34 9.94 9.99
CA ASP A 59 -11.70 10.14 9.51
C ASP A 59 -12.48 10.95 10.56
N SER A 60 -12.91 12.16 10.18
CA SER A 60 -13.75 13.06 10.99
C SER A 60 -14.97 12.41 11.64
N LYS A 61 -15.51 11.31 11.09
CA LYS A 61 -16.69 10.61 11.63
C LYS A 61 -16.34 9.45 12.58
N THR A 62 -15.15 8.88 12.47
CA THR A 62 -14.83 7.59 13.09
C THR A 62 -13.49 7.56 13.83
N GLY A 63 -12.67 8.60 13.72
CA GLY A 63 -11.41 8.79 14.45
C GLY A 63 -10.15 8.47 13.64
N VAL A 64 -9.04 8.31 14.35
CA VAL A 64 -7.73 7.94 13.78
C VAL A 64 -7.67 6.44 13.52
N TRP A 65 -7.43 6.06 12.28
CA TRP A 65 -7.20 4.70 11.81
C TRP A 65 -5.71 4.41 11.70
N SER A 66 -5.29 3.23 12.17
CA SER A 66 -3.95 2.72 11.84
C SER A 66 -3.99 1.89 10.55
N PHE A 67 -2.82 1.70 9.94
CA PHE A 67 -2.61 0.73 8.85
C PHE A 67 -3.20 -0.66 9.17
N THR A 68 -3.09 -1.09 10.43
CA THR A 68 -3.71 -2.31 10.96
C THR A 68 -5.22 -2.34 10.78
N ASP A 69 -5.92 -1.26 11.14
CA ASP A 69 -7.38 -1.20 10.99
C ASP A 69 -7.78 -1.27 9.51
N TRP A 70 -7.00 -0.66 8.61
CA TRP A 70 -7.20 -0.75 7.17
C TRP A 70 -7.08 -2.19 6.65
N GLU A 71 -5.99 -2.88 6.98
CA GLU A 71 -5.76 -4.27 6.53
C GLU A 71 -6.86 -5.23 7.00
N VAL A 72 -7.30 -5.11 8.25
CA VAL A 72 -8.36 -5.96 8.79
C VAL A 72 -9.70 -5.64 8.11
N ARG A 73 -10.04 -4.36 7.92
CA ARG A 73 -11.26 -3.97 7.18
C ARG A 73 -11.23 -4.43 5.73
N ASN A 74 -10.08 -4.31 5.08
CA ASN A 74 -9.87 -4.79 3.72
C ASN A 74 -10.10 -6.31 3.64
N ALA A 75 -9.61 -7.05 4.63
CA ALA A 75 -9.86 -8.48 4.75
C ALA A 75 -11.34 -8.81 4.99
N VAL A 76 -12.06 -8.05 5.85
CA VAL A 76 -13.51 -8.21 6.06
C VAL A 76 -14.27 -7.99 4.75
N ARG A 77 -14.00 -6.88 4.07
CA ARG A 77 -14.70 -6.45 2.85
C ARG A 77 -14.65 -7.48 1.74
N TYR A 78 -13.49 -8.10 1.56
CA TYR A 78 -13.27 -9.07 0.49
C TYR A 78 -13.44 -10.53 0.94
N ASP A 79 -13.96 -10.76 2.14
CA ASP A 79 -14.07 -12.10 2.76
C ASP A 79 -12.73 -12.87 2.75
N LYS A 80 -11.65 -12.15 3.04
CA LYS A 80 -10.26 -12.65 3.11
C LYS A 80 -9.75 -12.80 4.53
N LEU A 81 -10.61 -12.61 5.54
CA LEU A 81 -10.21 -12.80 6.94
C LEU A 81 -9.80 -14.25 7.18
N VAL A 82 -8.50 -14.44 7.37
CA VAL A 82 -7.93 -15.73 7.73
C VAL A 82 -8.43 -16.11 9.14
N PRO A 83 -9.00 -17.32 9.33
CA PRO A 83 -9.36 -17.81 10.65
C PRO A 83 -8.17 -17.77 11.61
N LEU A 84 -8.38 -17.38 12.87
CA LEU A 84 -7.29 -17.26 13.86
C LEU A 84 -6.52 -18.57 14.06
N GLU A 85 -7.19 -19.72 13.98
CA GLU A 85 -6.56 -21.05 14.02
C GLU A 85 -5.52 -21.27 12.90
N LYS A 86 -5.68 -20.58 11.77
CA LYS A 86 -4.75 -20.65 10.62
C LYS A 86 -3.59 -19.68 10.76
N LEU A 87 -3.58 -18.80 11.77
CA LEU A 87 -2.43 -17.96 12.12
C LEU A 87 -1.36 -18.72 12.91
N ALA A 88 -1.39 -20.04 12.81
CA ALA A 88 -0.46 -20.97 13.40
C ALA A 88 1.00 -20.68 12.99
N PRO A 89 1.98 -21.26 13.71
CA PRO A 89 3.38 -20.92 13.55
C PRO A 89 3.94 -21.33 12.19
N ALA A 90 3.41 -22.40 11.60
CA ALA A 90 3.78 -22.85 10.26
C ALA A 90 3.42 -21.79 9.21
N THR A 91 2.29 -21.11 9.41
CA THR A 91 1.83 -19.99 8.62
C THR A 91 2.79 -18.83 8.80
N PHE A 92 3.05 -18.41 10.05
CA PHE A 92 4.00 -17.32 10.33
C PHE A 92 5.43 -17.58 9.82
N PHE A 93 5.94 -18.81 9.86
CA PHE A 93 7.28 -19.14 9.35
C PHE A 93 7.34 -19.04 7.82
N GLY A 94 6.29 -19.49 7.13
CA GLY A 94 6.14 -19.30 5.68
C GLY A 94 6.04 -17.81 5.30
N TYR A 95 5.46 -16.98 6.16
CA TYR A 95 5.40 -15.52 5.98
C TYR A 95 6.65 -14.78 6.45
N TRP A 96 7.39 -15.31 7.42
CA TRP A 96 8.68 -14.75 7.86
C TRP A 96 9.73 -14.85 6.74
N GLN A 97 9.67 -15.91 5.93
CA GLN A 97 10.47 -16.01 4.70
C GLN A 97 10.02 -15.03 3.61
N LYS A 98 8.84 -14.42 3.79
CA LYS A 98 8.18 -13.45 2.91
C LYS A 98 7.94 -12.13 3.65
N PHE A 99 8.92 -11.70 4.47
CA PHE A 99 8.84 -10.42 5.16
C PHE A 99 8.55 -9.31 4.14
N ASN A 100 7.65 -8.39 4.49
CA ASN A 100 7.14 -7.31 3.61
C ASN A 100 6.25 -7.77 2.43
N THR A 101 5.58 -8.92 2.47
CA THR A 101 4.46 -9.16 1.53
C THR A 101 3.14 -8.63 2.09
N PRO A 102 2.17 -8.26 1.22
CA PRO A 102 0.83 -7.86 1.65
C PRO A 102 0.16 -8.88 2.58
N GLU A 103 0.40 -10.17 2.36
CA GLU A 103 -0.16 -11.23 3.19
C GLU A 103 0.46 -11.26 4.60
N ALA A 104 1.78 -11.00 4.71
CA ALA A 104 2.43 -10.90 6.01
C ALA A 104 1.86 -9.71 6.79
N ASN A 105 1.74 -8.55 6.14
CA ASN A 105 1.14 -7.34 6.73
C ASN A 105 -0.30 -7.59 7.20
N GLN A 106 -1.11 -8.24 6.38
CA GLN A 106 -2.48 -8.60 6.72
C GLN A 106 -2.54 -9.52 7.95
N ILE A 107 -1.61 -10.48 8.08
CA ILE A 107 -1.54 -11.38 9.24
C ILE A 107 -1.15 -10.64 10.52
N TYR A 108 -0.16 -9.75 10.47
CA TYR A 108 0.18 -8.88 11.61
C TYR A 108 -1.02 -8.03 12.02
N ALA A 109 -1.72 -7.46 11.04
CA ALA A 109 -2.88 -6.63 11.30
C ALA A 109 -4.04 -7.41 11.94
N ILE A 110 -4.37 -8.58 11.39
CA ILE A 110 -5.39 -9.49 11.95
C ILE A 110 -5.03 -9.88 13.38
N SER A 111 -3.77 -10.26 13.61
CA SER A 111 -3.28 -10.67 14.93
C SER A 111 -3.39 -9.56 15.96
N SER A 112 -3.01 -8.34 15.58
CA SER A 112 -3.11 -7.15 16.43
C SER A 112 -4.56 -6.79 16.75
N SER A 113 -5.46 -6.90 15.77
CA SER A 113 -6.89 -6.66 15.94
C SER A 113 -7.54 -7.67 16.91
N ALA A 114 -7.16 -8.95 16.85
CA ALA A 114 -7.64 -9.96 17.80
C ALA A 114 -7.17 -9.67 19.24
N VAL A 115 -5.93 -9.19 19.41
CA VAL A 115 -5.41 -8.75 20.71
C VAL A 115 -6.15 -7.52 21.21
N GLU A 116 -6.37 -6.52 20.35
CA GLU A 116 -7.16 -5.33 20.67
C GLU A 116 -8.56 -5.71 21.16
N PHE A 117 -9.23 -6.65 20.48
CA PHE A 117 -10.52 -7.19 20.91
C PHE A 117 -10.47 -7.77 22.33
N LEU A 118 -9.49 -8.64 22.59
CA LEU A 118 -9.34 -9.28 23.91
C LEU A 118 -9.12 -8.23 25.01
N VAL A 119 -8.24 -7.26 24.78
CA VAL A 119 -7.95 -6.21 25.75
C VAL A 119 -9.16 -5.28 25.94
N THR A 120 -9.84 -4.91 24.86
CA THR A 120 -10.98 -3.97 24.90
C THR A 120 -12.20 -4.58 25.58
N LYS A 121 -12.56 -5.84 25.27
CA LYS A 121 -13.77 -6.47 25.81
C LYS A 121 -13.57 -7.08 27.20
N TYR A 122 -12.36 -7.51 27.53
CA TYR A 122 -12.10 -8.29 28.75
C TYR A 122 -11.05 -7.69 29.69
N GLY A 123 -10.34 -6.66 29.25
CA GLY A 123 -9.35 -5.95 30.04
C GLY A 123 -7.98 -6.61 30.10
N TRP A 124 -6.98 -5.81 30.47
CA TRP A 124 -5.58 -6.22 30.54
C TRP A 124 -5.30 -7.33 31.58
N ASN A 125 -6.09 -7.39 32.65
CA ASN A 125 -5.93 -8.42 33.68
C ASN A 125 -6.16 -9.82 33.11
N LYS A 126 -7.22 -10.01 32.31
CA LYS A 126 -7.47 -11.29 31.63
C LYS A 126 -6.42 -11.61 30.58
N MET A 127 -5.92 -10.61 29.86
CA MET A 127 -4.80 -10.83 28.94
C MET A 127 -3.55 -11.34 29.68
N ARG A 128 -3.25 -10.78 30.86
CA ARG A 128 -2.16 -11.27 31.71
C ARG A 128 -2.39 -12.71 32.17
N GLU A 129 -3.59 -13.03 32.65
CA GLU A 129 -3.96 -14.40 33.04
C GLU A 129 -3.79 -15.39 31.87
N LEU A 130 -4.14 -14.99 30.65
CA LEU A 130 -3.91 -15.79 29.44
C LEU A 130 -2.41 -16.04 29.22
N LEU A 131 -1.59 -15.00 29.30
CA LEU A 131 -0.14 -15.10 29.11
C LEU A 131 0.54 -15.96 30.19
N ASP A 132 0.09 -15.84 31.44
CA ASP A 132 0.55 -16.70 32.54
C ASP A 132 0.10 -18.16 32.34
N GLY A 133 -1.14 -18.39 31.92
CA GLY A 133 -1.64 -19.74 31.63
C GLY A 133 -0.92 -20.41 30.46
N ILE A 134 -0.62 -19.66 29.40
CA ILE A 134 0.13 -20.13 28.22
C ILE A 134 1.54 -20.57 28.61
N ARG A 135 2.19 -19.84 29.53
CA ARG A 135 3.50 -20.22 30.08
C ARG A 135 3.44 -21.62 30.72
N ASP A 136 2.33 -21.95 31.37
CA ASP A 136 2.19 -23.12 32.23
C ASP A 136 1.64 -24.36 31.49
N THR A 137 0.56 -24.24 30.72
CA THR A 137 -0.17 -25.41 30.17
C THR A 137 0.07 -25.69 28.68
N ARG A 138 0.84 -24.84 27.97
CA ARG A 138 1.21 -25.01 26.54
C ARG A 138 0.06 -25.35 25.58
N SER A 139 -1.17 -24.98 25.92
CA SER A 139 -2.35 -25.21 25.09
C SER A 139 -3.15 -23.92 25.02
N LEU A 140 -3.23 -23.31 23.83
CA LEU A 140 -3.94 -22.03 23.66
C LEU A 140 -5.41 -22.20 24.04
N ASP A 141 -6.08 -23.21 23.48
CA ASP A 141 -7.50 -23.47 23.71
C ASP A 141 -7.83 -23.67 25.18
N LYS A 142 -7.07 -24.50 25.90
CA LYS A 142 -7.30 -24.69 27.34
C LYS A 142 -7.15 -23.40 28.13
N ASN A 143 -6.21 -22.53 27.76
CA ASN A 143 -6.05 -21.25 28.46
C ASN A 143 -7.13 -20.24 28.08
N LEU A 144 -7.53 -20.19 26.81
CA LEU A 144 -8.66 -19.37 26.39
C LEU A 144 -9.95 -19.83 27.11
N GLU A 145 -10.19 -21.14 27.20
CA GLU A 145 -11.33 -21.72 27.91
C GLU A 145 -11.29 -21.35 29.40
N ASN A 146 -10.13 -21.50 30.04
CA ASN A 146 -9.98 -21.19 31.47
C ASN A 146 -10.15 -19.69 31.79
N VAL A 147 -9.63 -18.80 30.94
CA VAL A 147 -9.58 -17.35 31.21
C VAL A 147 -10.83 -16.64 30.69
N TYR A 148 -11.29 -17.00 29.50
CA TYR A 148 -12.37 -16.32 28.79
C TYR A 148 -13.64 -17.17 28.61
N GLY A 149 -13.58 -18.48 28.81
CA GLY A 149 -14.73 -19.38 28.66
C GLY A 149 -15.02 -19.80 27.21
N PHE A 150 -14.05 -19.68 26.31
CA PHE A 150 -14.13 -20.11 24.92
C PHE A 150 -12.75 -20.54 24.39
N ASP A 151 -12.70 -21.35 23.34
CA ASP A 151 -11.47 -21.78 22.65
C ASP A 151 -11.11 -20.83 21.50
N GLN A 152 -10.18 -21.23 20.62
CA GLN A 152 -9.83 -20.42 19.44
C GLN A 152 -11.00 -20.19 18.47
N GLU A 153 -11.90 -21.16 18.28
CA GLU A 153 -13.08 -21.00 17.43
C GLU A 153 -14.04 -19.97 18.02
N GLY A 154 -14.28 -20.07 19.34
CA GLY A 154 -15.08 -19.07 20.04
C GLY A 154 -14.43 -17.68 20.10
N LEU A 155 -13.09 -17.59 20.11
CA LEU A 155 -12.38 -16.33 19.95
C LEU A 155 -12.62 -15.73 18.56
N ASP A 156 -12.44 -16.53 17.49
CA ASP A 156 -12.61 -16.08 16.11
C ASP A 156 -14.03 -15.56 15.85
N SER A 157 -15.05 -16.31 16.28
CA SER A 157 -16.47 -15.90 16.15
C SER A 157 -16.74 -14.57 16.88
N ARG A 158 -16.34 -14.45 18.15
CA ARG A 158 -16.63 -13.23 18.94
C ARG A 158 -15.84 -12.02 18.45
N TRP A 159 -14.62 -12.25 17.97
CA TRP A 159 -13.81 -11.19 17.37
C TRP A 159 -14.45 -10.68 16.09
N ARG A 160 -14.95 -11.56 15.21
CA ARG A 160 -15.68 -11.17 14.00
C ARG A 160 -16.95 -10.38 14.31
N ASP A 161 -17.75 -10.86 15.27
CA ASP A 161 -18.95 -10.12 15.75
C ASP A 161 -18.56 -8.71 16.23
N TRP A 162 -17.41 -8.59 16.92
CA TRP A 162 -16.90 -7.30 17.35
C TRP A 162 -16.41 -6.43 16.19
N LEU A 163 -15.82 -7.00 15.13
CA LEU A 163 -15.44 -6.23 13.94
C LEU A 163 -16.68 -5.66 13.23
N GLU A 164 -17.76 -6.43 13.15
CA GLU A 164 -19.05 -5.97 12.61
C GLU A 164 -19.66 -4.85 13.46
N GLU A 165 -19.61 -4.98 14.80
CA GLU A 165 -20.04 -3.93 15.73
C GLU A 165 -19.16 -2.67 15.62
N LYS A 166 -17.83 -2.84 15.55
CA LYS A 166 -16.85 -1.75 15.46
C LYS A 166 -17.04 -1.00 14.14
N TRP A 167 -17.39 -1.68 13.05
CA TRP A 167 -17.43 -1.14 11.69
C TRP A 167 -18.75 -1.47 10.96
N PRO A 168 -19.88 -0.85 11.36
CA PRO A 168 -21.22 -1.24 10.91
C PRO A 168 -21.58 -0.85 9.46
N GLU A 169 -20.73 -0.07 8.77
CA GLU A 169 -21.00 0.45 7.42
C GLU A 169 -19.98 -0.11 6.40
N PRO A 170 -20.39 -0.43 5.15
CA PRO A 170 -19.46 -0.73 4.08
C PRO A 170 -18.62 0.52 3.78
N TRP A 171 -17.40 0.51 4.31
CA TRP A 171 -16.36 1.50 4.08
C TRP A 171 -16.23 1.85 2.58
N GLN A 172 -16.42 3.14 2.25
CA GLN A 172 -16.12 3.69 0.93
C GLN A 172 -14.79 4.43 0.98
N PRO A 173 -13.75 4.05 0.22
CA PRO A 173 -12.49 4.73 0.33
C PRO A 173 -12.12 5.39 -0.95
N GLU A 174 -11.98 6.69 -0.85
CA GLU A 174 -11.11 7.51 -1.68
C GLU A 174 -9.61 7.17 -1.40
N ILE A 175 -9.33 6.31 -0.40
CA ILE A 175 -8.01 5.96 0.17
C ILE A 175 -7.28 4.82 -0.57
N GLU A 176 -7.94 4.05 -1.45
CA GLU A 176 -7.28 2.98 -2.24
C GLU A 176 -6.08 3.51 -3.05
N MET A 177 -6.16 4.75 -3.56
CA MET A 177 -5.04 5.40 -4.25
C MET A 177 -3.84 5.62 -3.34
N VAL A 178 -4.03 6.12 -2.11
CA VAL A 178 -2.89 6.45 -1.22
C VAL A 178 -1.97 5.24 -1.02
N TYR A 179 -2.54 4.03 -0.94
CA TYR A 179 -1.76 2.81 -0.74
C TYR A 179 -1.22 2.21 -2.04
N LEU A 180 -1.97 2.26 -3.14
CA LEU A 180 -1.51 1.79 -4.46
C LEU A 180 -0.36 2.68 -4.97
N VAL A 181 -0.53 3.99 -4.78
CA VAL A 181 0.43 5.03 -5.10
C VAL A 181 1.64 4.97 -4.17
N ARG A 182 1.49 4.74 -2.86
CA ARG A 182 2.63 4.51 -1.95
C ARG A 182 3.39 3.24 -2.28
N GLY A 183 2.73 2.13 -2.63
CA GLY A 183 3.41 0.90 -3.01
C GLY A 183 4.31 1.09 -4.26
N ASN A 184 3.81 1.83 -5.25
CA ASN A 184 4.59 2.19 -6.43
C ASN A 184 5.68 3.23 -6.12
N TRP A 185 5.39 4.25 -5.31
CA TRP A 185 6.36 5.28 -4.93
C TRP A 185 7.40 4.83 -3.92
N GLU A 186 7.15 3.77 -3.14
CA GLU A 186 8.18 3.09 -2.37
C GLU A 186 9.15 2.36 -3.31
N ILE A 187 8.68 1.77 -4.40
CA ILE A 187 9.57 1.17 -5.40
C ILE A 187 10.39 2.28 -6.09
N ASP A 188 9.72 3.30 -6.62
CA ASP A 188 10.36 4.43 -7.30
C ASP A 188 11.32 5.20 -6.38
N GLY A 189 10.94 5.40 -5.12
CA GLY A 189 11.74 6.06 -4.09
C GLY A 189 12.95 5.23 -3.66
N HIS A 190 12.83 3.91 -3.62
CA HIS A 190 14.00 3.05 -3.40
C HIS A 190 14.94 3.00 -4.60
N GLU A 191 14.42 3.05 -5.83
CA GLU A 191 15.25 3.20 -7.03
C GLU A 191 15.95 4.57 -7.09
N ALA A 192 15.25 5.65 -6.73
CA ALA A 192 15.83 6.98 -6.55
C ALA A 192 16.91 6.97 -5.46
N GLY A 193 16.65 6.35 -4.30
CA GLY A 193 17.63 6.19 -3.24
C GLY A 193 18.89 5.41 -3.66
N ILE A 194 18.77 4.43 -4.57
CA ILE A 194 19.94 3.79 -5.20
C ILE A 194 20.71 4.80 -6.06
N ARG A 195 20.03 5.60 -6.89
CA ARG A 195 20.69 6.60 -7.74
C ARG A 195 21.42 7.66 -6.90
N THR A 196 20.77 8.21 -5.87
CA THR A 196 21.39 9.17 -4.94
C THR A 196 22.56 8.54 -4.19
N GLY A 197 22.38 7.34 -3.63
CA GLY A 197 23.47 6.63 -2.94
C GLY A 197 24.66 6.32 -3.85
N LEU A 198 24.43 6.02 -5.14
CA LEU A 198 25.50 5.85 -6.12
C LEU A 198 26.23 7.17 -6.43
N ALA A 199 25.49 8.28 -6.56
CA ALA A 199 26.06 9.60 -6.78
C ALA A 199 26.93 10.05 -5.60
N ASP A 200 26.45 9.82 -4.37
CA ASP A 200 27.14 10.17 -3.13
C ASP A 200 28.24 9.17 -2.73
N ARG A 201 28.39 8.08 -3.48
CA ARG A 201 29.26 6.93 -3.16
C ARG A 201 28.95 6.30 -1.80
N ASP A 202 27.70 6.38 -1.35
CA ASP A 202 27.19 5.73 -0.15
C ASP A 202 26.75 4.28 -0.46
N ALA A 203 27.73 3.38 -0.40
CA ALA A 203 27.51 1.97 -0.64
C ALA A 203 26.52 1.32 0.36
N GLU A 204 26.36 1.87 1.56
CA GLU A 204 25.45 1.32 2.56
C GLU A 204 23.99 1.65 2.23
N SER A 205 23.73 2.90 1.84
CA SER A 205 22.43 3.34 1.34
C SER A 205 22.01 2.52 0.11
N VAL A 206 22.90 2.37 -0.87
CA VAL A 206 22.65 1.55 -2.08
C VAL A 206 22.29 0.11 -1.70
N GLN A 207 23.08 -0.54 -0.83
CA GLN A 207 22.79 -1.92 -0.40
C GLN A 207 21.49 -2.04 0.40
N ARG A 208 21.09 -1.00 1.14
CA ARG A 208 19.82 -0.95 1.87
C ARG A 208 18.63 -0.90 0.93
N HIS A 209 18.68 -0.01 -0.07
CA HIS A 209 17.61 0.11 -1.06
C HIS A 209 17.56 -1.11 -2.00
N GLN A 210 18.70 -1.67 -2.41
CA GLN A 210 18.75 -2.91 -3.19
C GLN A 210 18.18 -4.11 -2.42
N ARG A 211 18.50 -4.27 -1.12
CA ARG A 211 17.89 -5.33 -0.30
C ARG A 211 16.38 -5.20 -0.20
N TYR A 212 15.87 -3.96 -0.13
CA TYR A 212 14.43 -3.71 -0.14
C TYR A 212 13.79 -4.13 -1.47
N LEU A 213 14.32 -3.68 -2.61
CA LEU A 213 13.80 -4.06 -3.93
C LEU A 213 13.89 -5.58 -4.17
N LEU A 214 15.00 -6.20 -3.77
CA LEU A 214 15.17 -7.66 -3.87
C LEU A 214 14.21 -8.44 -2.95
N SER A 215 13.84 -7.88 -1.80
CA SER A 215 12.82 -8.48 -0.93
C SER A 215 11.40 -8.42 -1.53
N ARG A 216 11.16 -7.46 -2.44
CA ARG A 216 9.90 -7.35 -3.19
C ARG A 216 9.92 -8.17 -4.47
N SER A 217 11.09 -8.40 -5.09
CA SER A 217 11.25 -9.33 -6.21
C SER A 217 11.30 -10.78 -5.71
N VAL A 218 10.15 -11.38 -5.40
CA VAL A 218 10.11 -12.83 -5.13
C VAL A 218 10.42 -13.57 -6.43
N THR A 219 11.57 -14.23 -6.49
CA THR A 219 11.88 -15.27 -7.49
C THR A 219 10.84 -16.40 -7.35
N GLY A 220 9.77 -16.33 -8.15
CA GLY A 220 8.68 -17.31 -8.14
C GLY A 220 7.28 -16.76 -8.35
N MET A 221 7.08 -15.43 -8.35
CA MET A 221 5.84 -14.84 -8.88
C MET A 221 5.95 -14.64 -10.39
N ASP A 222 4.87 -14.98 -11.09
CA ASP A 222 4.62 -14.57 -12.48
C ASP A 222 4.74 -13.03 -12.58
N PRO A 223 5.59 -12.48 -13.48
CA PRO A 223 5.75 -11.05 -13.70
C PRO A 223 4.42 -10.28 -13.86
N ALA A 224 3.32 -10.97 -14.19
CA ALA A 224 1.97 -10.41 -14.21
C ALA A 224 1.35 -10.05 -12.83
N TYR A 225 2.15 -10.00 -11.74
CA TYR A 225 1.72 -9.60 -10.38
C TYR A 225 2.44 -8.37 -9.83
N ILE A 226 3.51 -7.92 -10.47
CA ILE A 226 4.11 -6.61 -10.22
C ILE A 226 3.82 -5.85 -11.50
N LEU A 227 2.96 -4.83 -11.50
CA LEU A 227 2.91 -3.89 -12.62
C LEU A 227 4.24 -3.14 -12.57
N PRO A 228 5.22 -3.45 -13.43
CA PRO A 228 6.41 -2.63 -13.48
C PRO A 228 5.97 -1.34 -14.19
N VAL A 229 6.25 -0.19 -13.61
CA VAL A 229 6.39 1.02 -14.41
C VAL A 229 7.64 0.78 -15.26
N MET A 230 7.49 0.07 -16.38
CA MET A 230 8.57 -0.05 -17.36
C MET A 230 8.70 1.32 -18.00
N HIS A 231 9.79 2.02 -17.70
CA HIS A 231 10.21 3.18 -18.46
C HIS A 231 10.26 2.80 -19.95
N SER A 232 9.50 3.51 -20.79
CA SER A 232 9.47 3.40 -22.25
C SER A 232 10.74 3.98 -22.93
N GLY A 233 11.89 3.90 -22.26
CA GLY A 233 13.19 4.14 -22.86
C GLY A 233 13.67 2.89 -23.57
N GLY A 234 13.50 2.81 -24.89
CA GLY A 234 13.93 1.67 -25.69
C GLY A 234 15.42 1.34 -25.53
N PHE A 235 15.73 0.24 -24.85
CA PHE A 235 17.06 -0.37 -24.84
C PHE A 235 17.15 -1.41 -25.96
N THR A 236 17.59 -1.00 -27.15
CA THR A 236 17.81 -1.87 -28.32
C THR A 236 19.19 -2.55 -28.30
N GLY A 237 19.61 -3.11 -27.17
CA GLY A 237 20.82 -3.94 -27.10
C GLY A 237 20.44 -5.41 -27.22
N GLU A 238 20.86 -6.08 -28.30
CA GLU A 238 20.71 -7.54 -28.38
C GLU A 238 21.45 -8.21 -27.20
N PRO A 239 20.84 -9.21 -26.54
CA PRO A 239 21.53 -9.95 -25.49
C PRO A 239 22.72 -10.72 -26.08
N PRO A 240 23.86 -10.80 -25.38
CA PRO A 240 25.00 -11.56 -25.85
C PRO A 240 24.60 -13.03 -26.04
N GLY A 241 25.03 -13.61 -27.16
CA GLY A 241 24.73 -14.99 -27.51
C GLY A 241 25.29 -16.00 -26.51
N PRO A 242 24.79 -17.25 -26.52
CA PRO A 242 25.08 -18.29 -25.51
C PRO A 242 26.52 -18.86 -25.54
N GLY A 243 27.49 -18.12 -26.09
CA GLY A 243 28.90 -18.53 -26.23
C GLY A 243 29.90 -17.71 -25.41
N ASP A 244 29.49 -16.58 -24.84
CA ASP A 244 30.41 -15.71 -24.12
C ASP A 244 30.45 -16.12 -22.64
N GLY A 245 31.48 -16.89 -22.29
CA GLY A 245 31.68 -17.40 -20.93
C GLY A 245 31.70 -16.28 -19.89
N LEU A 246 31.04 -16.51 -18.76
CA LEU A 246 31.09 -15.63 -17.59
C LEU A 246 32.55 -15.37 -17.19
N PRO A 247 32.95 -14.11 -16.91
CA PRO A 247 34.30 -13.82 -16.44
C PRO A 247 34.52 -14.49 -15.09
N THR A 248 35.55 -15.34 -14.99
CA THR A 248 35.95 -16.03 -13.75
C THR A 248 36.94 -15.23 -12.91
N ASP A 249 37.12 -13.94 -13.20
CA ASP A 249 38.04 -13.07 -12.47
C ASP A 249 37.30 -12.33 -11.33
N PRO A 250 37.57 -12.64 -10.04
CA PRO A 250 36.98 -11.94 -8.90
C PRO A 250 37.51 -10.49 -8.73
N LEU A 251 38.40 -10.03 -9.61
CA LEU A 251 38.86 -8.64 -9.71
C LEU A 251 38.42 -7.94 -11.00
N ALA A 252 37.59 -8.57 -11.83
CA ALA A 252 36.95 -7.86 -12.94
C ALA A 252 36.05 -6.76 -12.36
N GLU A 253 36.37 -5.50 -12.66
CA GLU A 253 35.49 -4.38 -12.32
C GLU A 253 34.09 -4.68 -12.85
N PRO A 254 33.03 -4.44 -12.05
CA PRO A 254 31.67 -4.60 -12.52
C PRO A 254 31.53 -3.86 -13.84
N VAL A 255 30.90 -4.48 -14.84
CA VAL A 255 30.42 -3.76 -16.01
C VAL A 255 29.35 -2.80 -15.51
N PHE A 256 29.79 -1.60 -15.10
CA PHE A 256 28.92 -0.52 -14.72
C PHE A 256 28.20 -0.06 -15.99
N LEU A 257 26.89 -0.28 -16.04
CA LEU A 257 26.00 0.44 -16.94
C LEU A 257 26.19 1.93 -16.65
N HIS A 258 26.79 2.64 -17.62
CA HIS A 258 27.03 4.08 -17.64
C HIS A 258 26.97 4.76 -16.26
N THR A 259 28.08 4.73 -15.50
CA THR A 259 28.31 5.82 -14.56
C THR A 259 28.38 7.09 -15.41
N ARG A 260 27.31 7.87 -15.39
CA ARG A 260 27.24 9.21 -15.95
C ARG A 260 28.44 9.96 -15.37
N ASP A 261 29.25 10.53 -16.27
CA ASP A 261 30.45 11.29 -15.92
C ASP A 261 30.12 12.24 -14.76
N GLY A 262 30.97 12.24 -13.72
CA GLY A 262 30.85 13.09 -12.55
C GLY A 262 31.12 14.56 -12.86
N SER A 263 30.52 15.08 -13.94
CA SER A 263 30.43 16.51 -14.17
C SER A 263 29.57 17.11 -13.06
N GLU A 264 30.10 18.09 -12.35
CA GLU A 264 29.49 18.87 -11.25
C GLU A 264 28.19 19.62 -11.63
N ASN A 265 27.54 19.25 -12.73
CA ASN A 265 26.30 19.82 -13.23
C ASN A 265 25.27 18.69 -13.41
N ASN A 266 24.75 18.14 -12.31
CA ASN A 266 23.42 17.56 -12.40
C ASN A 266 22.47 18.72 -12.72
N PRO A 267 21.64 18.65 -13.78
CA PRO A 267 20.66 19.69 -14.01
C PRO A 267 19.74 19.73 -12.77
N PRO A 268 19.48 20.92 -12.19
CA PRO A 268 18.63 21.11 -10.99
C PRO A 268 17.28 20.36 -11.05
N VAL A 269 16.82 20.08 -12.27
CA VAL A 269 15.61 19.34 -12.62
C VAL A 269 15.60 17.90 -12.11
N LEU A 270 16.71 17.17 -12.18
CA LEU A 270 16.79 15.80 -11.64
C LEU A 270 16.71 15.80 -10.11
N GLU A 271 17.29 16.81 -9.47
CA GLU A 271 17.22 16.95 -8.01
C GLU A 271 15.78 17.23 -7.56
N HIS A 272 15.03 18.05 -8.29
CA HIS A 272 13.62 18.28 -8.00
C HIS A 272 12.76 17.04 -8.25
N TYR A 273 13.01 16.25 -9.30
CA TYR A 273 12.28 14.99 -9.50
C TYR A 273 12.56 13.97 -8.37
N ASP A 274 13.82 13.73 -8.03
CA ASP A 274 14.19 12.80 -6.96
C ASP A 274 13.68 13.31 -5.60
N ALA A 275 13.71 14.63 -5.34
CA ALA A 275 13.10 15.23 -4.16
C ALA A 275 11.58 15.02 -4.13
N ALA A 276 10.89 15.12 -5.27
CA ALA A 276 9.47 14.82 -5.33
C ALA A 276 9.15 13.37 -4.96
N MET A 277 9.92 12.41 -5.50
CA MET A 277 9.75 11.00 -5.20
C MET A 277 10.06 10.69 -3.73
N ALA A 278 11.07 11.35 -3.16
CA ALA A 278 11.38 11.25 -1.74
C ALA A 278 10.21 11.76 -0.87
N GLU A 279 9.68 12.96 -1.15
CA GLU A 279 8.54 13.54 -0.43
C GLU A 279 7.28 12.66 -0.57
N TYR A 280 7.04 12.10 -1.75
CA TYR A 280 5.98 11.12 -1.99
C TYR A 280 6.13 9.84 -1.16
N SER A 281 7.34 9.30 -1.06
CA SER A 281 7.61 8.07 -0.29
C SER A 281 7.33 8.23 1.22
N VAL A 282 7.49 9.45 1.76
CA VAL A 282 7.17 9.79 3.15
C VAL A 282 5.74 10.35 3.33
N GLY A 283 4.94 10.36 2.27
CA GLY A 283 3.55 10.81 2.26
C GLY A 283 3.34 12.31 2.29
N ASN A 284 4.37 13.12 2.01
CA ASN A 284 4.29 14.57 1.90
C ASN A 284 3.94 14.99 0.46
N PHE A 285 2.72 14.69 0.06
CA PHE A 285 2.27 14.84 -1.32
C PHE A 285 2.22 16.29 -1.80
N THR A 286 1.98 17.26 -0.91
CA THR A 286 1.96 18.69 -1.28
C THR A 286 3.32 19.16 -1.75
N LYS A 287 4.39 18.90 -0.99
CA LYS A 287 5.75 19.27 -1.42
C LYS A 287 6.22 18.47 -2.63
N GLY A 288 5.85 17.19 -2.72
CA GLY A 288 6.16 16.40 -3.91
C GLY A 288 5.53 16.99 -5.17
N VAL A 289 4.28 17.46 -5.09
CA VAL A 289 3.60 18.18 -6.18
C VAL A 289 4.32 19.49 -6.52
N GLU A 290 4.72 20.28 -5.51
CA GLU A 290 5.49 21.52 -5.73
C GLU A 290 6.78 21.25 -6.49
N HIS A 291 7.54 20.23 -6.08
CA HIS A 291 8.76 19.83 -6.78
C HIS A 291 8.50 19.44 -8.23
N LEU A 292 7.51 18.56 -8.52
CA LEU A 292 7.20 18.18 -9.90
C LEU A 292 6.71 19.35 -10.76
N LEU A 293 6.02 20.32 -10.17
CA LEU A 293 5.65 21.56 -10.89
C LEU A 293 6.90 22.36 -11.27
N THR A 294 7.90 22.48 -10.39
CA THR A 294 9.18 23.11 -10.72
C THR A 294 9.87 22.38 -11.87
N VAL A 295 9.93 21.04 -11.83
CA VAL A 295 10.53 20.22 -12.92
C VAL A 295 9.82 20.52 -14.26
N LEU A 296 8.48 20.58 -14.25
CA LEU A 296 7.67 20.84 -15.44
C LEU A 296 7.83 22.27 -15.98
N GLU A 297 8.05 23.25 -15.10
CA GLU A 297 8.30 24.65 -15.48
C GLU A 297 9.69 24.84 -16.10
N GLU A 298 10.70 24.15 -15.58
CA GLU A 298 12.09 24.25 -16.04
C GLU A 298 12.36 23.46 -17.33
N GLU A 299 11.78 22.26 -17.46
CA GLU A 299 11.97 21.36 -18.61
C GLU A 299 10.62 20.84 -19.14
N PRO A 300 9.86 21.65 -19.90
CA PRO A 300 8.56 21.25 -20.43
C PRO A 300 8.63 20.08 -21.42
N GLU A 301 9.78 19.81 -22.03
CA GLU A 301 10.02 18.63 -22.86
C GLU A 301 9.99 17.32 -22.06
N GLN A 302 10.20 17.40 -20.74
CA GLN A 302 10.14 16.27 -19.83
C GLN A 302 8.71 15.99 -19.33
N ALA A 303 7.72 16.72 -19.83
CA ALA A 303 6.36 16.66 -19.32
C ALA A 303 5.75 15.25 -19.35
N SER A 304 6.00 14.44 -20.39
CA SER A 304 5.35 13.13 -20.54
C SER A 304 5.67 12.18 -19.38
N HIS A 305 6.92 12.14 -18.89
CA HIS A 305 7.25 11.30 -17.74
C HIS A 305 6.90 11.92 -16.39
N ILE A 306 6.75 13.24 -16.29
CA ILE A 306 6.41 13.92 -15.02
C ILE A 306 4.90 13.93 -14.77
N ARG A 307 4.10 14.14 -15.82
CA ARG A 307 2.65 14.32 -15.75
C ARG A 307 1.93 13.19 -15.00
N PRO A 308 2.21 11.88 -15.22
CA PRO A 308 1.60 10.81 -14.42
C PRO A 308 1.84 10.96 -12.92
N HIS A 309 3.08 11.26 -12.50
CA HIS A 309 3.43 11.41 -11.09
C HIS A 309 2.82 12.68 -10.49
N LEU A 310 2.75 13.76 -11.27
CA LEU A 310 2.10 15.00 -10.86
C LEU A 310 0.58 14.80 -10.73
N ALA A 311 -0.06 14.13 -11.69
CA ALA A 311 -1.48 13.81 -11.65
C ALA A 311 -1.84 12.96 -10.42
N ARG A 312 -1.04 11.92 -10.11
CA ARG A 312 -1.19 11.12 -8.88
C ARG A 312 -1.07 11.97 -7.61
N GLY A 313 -0.06 12.84 -7.53
CA GLY A 313 0.11 13.72 -6.38
C GLY A 313 -1.06 14.69 -6.20
N LEU A 314 -1.49 15.34 -7.30
CA LEU A 314 -2.65 16.22 -7.33
C LEU A 314 -3.94 15.50 -6.92
N TRP A 315 -4.11 14.26 -7.36
CA TRP A 315 -5.24 13.43 -6.97
C TRP A 315 -5.28 13.21 -5.45
N VAL A 316 -4.15 12.82 -4.86
CA VAL A 316 -4.03 12.52 -3.43
C VAL A 316 -4.27 13.76 -2.57
N ILE A 317 -3.81 14.95 -3.00
CA ILE A 317 -4.07 16.20 -2.28
C ILE A 317 -5.47 16.80 -2.56
N GLY A 318 -6.35 16.05 -3.24
CA GLY A 318 -7.74 16.44 -3.48
C GLY A 318 -7.97 17.37 -4.68
N GLN A 319 -6.95 17.68 -5.49
CA GLN A 319 -7.08 18.46 -6.73
C GLN A 319 -7.53 17.59 -7.91
N ARG A 320 -8.68 16.91 -7.76
CA ARG A 320 -9.15 15.84 -8.67
C ARG A 320 -9.33 16.28 -10.13
N GLU A 321 -9.95 17.44 -10.36
CA GLU A 321 -10.17 17.97 -11.73
C GLU A 321 -8.86 18.28 -12.45
N ARG A 322 -7.88 18.82 -11.71
CA ARG A 322 -6.56 19.14 -12.26
C ARG A 322 -5.77 17.86 -12.55
N ALA A 323 -5.84 16.88 -11.65
CA ALA A 323 -5.26 15.56 -11.86
C ALA A 323 -5.85 14.89 -13.11
N LEU A 324 -7.18 14.90 -13.25
CA LEU A 324 -7.85 14.29 -14.40
C LEU A 324 -7.50 14.99 -15.72
N SER A 325 -7.37 16.32 -15.72
CA SER A 325 -6.94 17.06 -16.89
C SER A 325 -5.55 16.62 -17.37
N LEU A 326 -4.59 16.46 -16.43
CA LEU A 326 -3.25 15.98 -16.76
C LEU A 326 -3.24 14.52 -17.23
N TYR A 327 -4.07 13.66 -16.63
CA TYR A 327 -4.22 12.28 -17.08
C TYR A 327 -4.75 12.20 -18.51
N GLU A 328 -5.76 13.01 -18.88
CA GLU A 328 -6.32 13.02 -20.24
C GLU A 328 -5.34 13.62 -21.27
N GLU A 329 -4.54 14.63 -20.89
CA GLU A 329 -3.45 15.13 -21.73
C GLU A 329 -2.41 14.03 -22.03
N GLU A 330 -2.02 13.29 -20.99
CA GLU A 330 -1.02 12.22 -21.12
C GLU A 330 -1.58 10.99 -21.85
N LEU A 331 -2.87 10.69 -21.70
CA LEU A 331 -3.52 9.58 -22.38
C LEU A 331 -3.47 9.71 -23.91
N ALA A 332 -3.36 10.94 -24.44
CA ALA A 332 -3.18 11.17 -25.86
C ALA A 332 -1.81 10.70 -26.39
N GLU A 333 -0.82 10.58 -25.51
CA GLU A 333 0.57 10.20 -25.82
C GLU A 333 0.94 8.81 -25.27
N ASN A 334 0.23 8.35 -24.24
CA ASN A 334 0.51 7.11 -23.53
C ASN A 334 -0.62 6.09 -23.72
N ASP A 335 -0.26 5.00 -24.41
CA ASP A 335 -1.18 3.95 -24.82
C ASP A 335 -1.08 2.67 -23.98
N ASP A 336 -0.38 2.71 -22.84
CA ASP A 336 -0.22 1.58 -21.92
C ASP A 336 -1.55 1.24 -21.23
N PRO A 337 -2.09 0.01 -21.38
CA PRO A 337 -3.32 -0.41 -20.72
C PRO A 337 -3.32 -0.22 -19.19
N ALA A 338 -2.16 -0.29 -18.53
CA ALA A 338 -2.08 -0.02 -17.10
C ALA A 338 -2.31 1.46 -16.77
N PHE A 339 -1.79 2.36 -17.60
CA PHE A 339 -2.05 3.79 -17.48
C PHE A 339 -3.51 4.12 -17.82
N VAL A 340 -4.06 3.56 -18.90
CA VAL A 340 -5.48 3.69 -19.27
C VAL A 340 -6.38 3.26 -18.09
N ASN A 341 -6.02 2.17 -17.41
CA ASN A 341 -6.76 1.67 -16.24
C ASN A 341 -6.76 2.66 -15.06
N GLU A 342 -5.65 3.35 -14.84
CA GLU A 342 -5.53 4.38 -13.82
C GLU A 342 -6.42 5.60 -14.14
N VAL A 343 -6.44 6.04 -15.40
CA VAL A 343 -7.31 7.13 -15.84
C VAL A 343 -8.79 6.73 -15.74
N ALA A 344 -9.15 5.52 -16.18
CA ALA A 344 -10.51 4.98 -16.07
C ALA A 344 -11.02 4.99 -14.63
N TRP A 345 -10.18 4.55 -13.69
CA TRP A 345 -10.49 4.55 -12.27
C TRP A 345 -10.66 5.98 -11.75
N CYS A 346 -9.82 6.93 -12.17
CA CYS A 346 -9.96 8.34 -11.79
C CYS A 346 -11.29 8.91 -12.29
N CYS A 347 -11.64 8.70 -13.56
CA CYS A 347 -12.92 9.11 -14.16
C CYS A 347 -14.11 8.61 -13.33
N GLU A 348 -14.11 7.32 -12.98
CA GLU A 348 -15.17 6.69 -12.19
C GLU A 348 -15.36 7.39 -10.83
N ARG A 349 -14.25 7.67 -10.14
CA ARG A 349 -14.27 8.29 -8.80
C ARG A 349 -14.71 9.75 -8.82
N THR A 350 -14.50 10.45 -9.93
CA THR A 350 -15.04 11.81 -10.17
C THR A 350 -16.47 11.82 -10.71
N GLY A 351 -17.08 10.65 -10.97
CA GLY A 351 -18.44 10.54 -11.48
C GLY A 351 -18.54 10.69 -13.01
N HIS A 352 -17.43 10.71 -13.73
CA HIS A 352 -17.38 10.63 -15.20
C HIS A 352 -17.56 9.17 -15.66
N TYR A 353 -18.69 8.57 -15.29
CA TYR A 353 -18.94 7.14 -15.49
C TYR A 353 -18.92 6.72 -16.97
N ASP A 354 -19.46 7.54 -17.87
CA ASP A 354 -19.47 7.22 -19.31
C ASP A 354 -18.04 7.12 -19.85
N ARG A 355 -17.16 8.05 -19.45
CA ARG A 355 -15.74 8.05 -19.82
C ARG A 355 -14.98 6.88 -19.19
N ALA A 356 -15.27 6.57 -17.93
CA ALA A 356 -14.67 5.42 -17.26
C ALA A 356 -15.02 4.10 -17.97
N VAL A 357 -16.27 3.91 -18.39
CA VAL A 357 -16.70 2.74 -19.15
C VAL A 357 -15.99 2.67 -20.49
N GLU A 358 -15.91 3.77 -21.25
CA GLU A 358 -15.18 3.82 -22.52
C GLU A 358 -13.72 3.36 -22.36
N LEU A 359 -13.03 3.84 -21.33
CA LEU A 359 -11.64 3.47 -21.06
C LEU A 359 -11.50 2.01 -20.60
N TYR A 360 -12.44 1.49 -19.80
CA TYR A 360 -12.43 0.07 -19.45
C TYR A 360 -12.73 -0.84 -20.64
N GLU A 361 -13.62 -0.44 -21.55
CA GLU A 361 -13.89 -1.17 -22.80
C GLU A 361 -12.64 -1.20 -23.70
N ASP A 362 -11.93 -0.07 -23.82
CA ASP A 362 -10.66 0.01 -24.55
C ASP A 362 -9.61 -0.97 -23.99
N ILE A 363 -9.50 -1.06 -22.66
CA ILE A 363 -8.63 -2.04 -21.99
C ILE A 363 -9.09 -3.47 -22.30
N GLU A 364 -10.39 -3.76 -22.19
CA GLU A 364 -10.94 -5.09 -22.47
C GLU A 364 -10.59 -5.57 -23.88
N ASP A 365 -10.73 -4.68 -24.86
CA ASP A 365 -10.52 -4.98 -26.27
C ASP A 365 -9.04 -5.15 -26.63
N ARG A 366 -8.16 -4.36 -26.01
CA ARG A 366 -6.77 -4.22 -26.45
C ARG A 366 -5.76 -4.99 -25.60
N THR A 367 -6.07 -5.29 -24.33
CA THR A 367 -5.12 -5.98 -23.47
C THR A 367 -5.18 -7.50 -23.61
N ASP A 368 -4.02 -8.12 -23.80
CA ASP A 368 -3.85 -9.57 -23.70
C ASP A 368 -3.67 -10.05 -22.25
N ILE A 369 -3.59 -9.14 -21.28
CA ILE A 369 -3.37 -9.46 -19.86
C ILE A 369 -4.70 -9.92 -19.23
N PRO A 370 -4.91 -11.24 -18.98
CA PRO A 370 -6.25 -11.75 -18.66
C PRO A 370 -6.83 -11.17 -17.37
N LYS A 371 -5.98 -10.87 -16.39
CA LYS A 371 -6.41 -10.26 -15.13
C LYS A 371 -6.87 -8.82 -15.30
N LEU A 372 -6.15 -8.03 -16.10
CA LEU A 372 -6.49 -6.63 -16.35
C LEU A 372 -7.79 -6.55 -17.16
N LYS A 373 -7.93 -7.42 -18.16
CA LYS A 373 -9.17 -7.61 -18.92
C LYS A 373 -10.35 -7.97 -18.00
N GLN A 374 -10.19 -8.99 -17.15
CA GLN A 374 -11.25 -9.38 -16.20
C GLN A 374 -11.56 -8.27 -15.19
N HIS A 375 -10.56 -7.50 -14.76
CA HIS A 375 -10.76 -6.35 -13.89
C HIS A 375 -11.62 -5.29 -14.59
N ALA A 376 -11.29 -4.92 -15.83
CA ALA A 376 -12.05 -3.96 -16.62
C ALA A 376 -13.52 -4.38 -16.78
N ILE A 377 -13.78 -5.63 -17.16
CA ILE A 377 -15.14 -6.21 -17.25
C ILE A 377 -15.91 -6.03 -15.94
N ASN A 378 -15.29 -6.42 -14.81
CA ASN A 378 -15.91 -6.32 -13.50
C ASN A 378 -16.23 -4.86 -13.12
N ARG A 379 -15.40 -3.90 -13.54
CA ARG A 379 -15.63 -2.47 -13.28
C ARG A 379 -16.74 -1.91 -14.16
N ILE A 380 -16.80 -2.28 -15.44
CA ILE A 380 -17.92 -1.93 -16.33
C ILE A 380 -19.25 -2.38 -15.73
N ASP A 381 -19.35 -3.65 -15.32
CA ASP A 381 -20.57 -4.19 -14.69
C ASP A 381 -20.99 -3.41 -13.44
N GLN A 382 -20.02 -3.05 -12.58
CA GLN A 382 -20.27 -2.27 -11.37
C GLN A 382 -20.76 -0.87 -11.69
N ILE A 383 -20.13 -0.17 -12.63
CA ILE A 383 -20.54 1.18 -13.04
C ILE A 383 -21.95 1.15 -13.64
N GLN A 384 -22.23 0.19 -14.53
CA GLN A 384 -23.56 0.02 -15.13
C GLN A 384 -24.63 -0.26 -14.07
N TYR A 385 -24.32 -1.09 -13.07
CA TYR A 385 -25.21 -1.33 -11.93
C TYR A 385 -25.52 -0.03 -11.18
N HIS A 386 -24.51 0.79 -10.88
CA HIS A 386 -24.69 2.08 -10.21
C HIS A 386 -25.53 3.06 -11.03
N LEU A 387 -25.28 3.18 -12.33
CA LEU A 387 -26.05 4.04 -13.24
C LEU A 387 -27.53 3.60 -13.34
N ASN A 388 -27.79 2.30 -13.42
CA ASN A 388 -29.16 1.77 -13.46
C ASN A 388 -29.92 2.05 -12.15
N ARG A 389 -29.25 1.87 -11.00
CA ARG A 389 -29.84 2.17 -9.70
C ARG A 389 -30.18 3.66 -9.52
N GLN A 390 -29.34 4.57 -10.03
CA GLN A 390 -29.64 6.00 -10.03
C GLN A 390 -30.85 6.34 -10.91
N LYS A 391 -30.95 5.72 -12.10
CA LYS A 391 -32.12 5.88 -12.99
C LYS A 391 -33.42 5.44 -12.32
N ASP A 392 -33.40 4.31 -11.61
CA ASP A 392 -34.58 3.80 -10.90
C ASP A 392 -34.96 4.68 -9.70
N SER A 393 -33.98 5.19 -8.97
CA SER A 393 -34.21 6.13 -7.86
C SER A 393 -34.87 7.42 -8.34
N ASN A 394 -34.43 7.95 -9.48
CA ASN A 394 -35.01 9.14 -10.10
C ASN A 394 -36.43 8.88 -10.63
N ARG A 395 -36.72 7.70 -11.18
CA ARG A 395 -38.08 7.31 -11.59
C ARG A 395 -39.04 7.20 -10.40
N GLY A 396 -38.58 6.65 -9.29
CA GLY A 396 -39.33 6.59 -8.03
C GLY A 396 -39.66 7.99 -7.49
N ALA A 397 -38.67 8.89 -7.45
CA ALA A 397 -38.86 10.27 -6.96
C ALA A 397 -39.87 11.07 -7.79
N VAL A 398 -39.88 10.90 -9.12
CA VAL A 398 -40.87 11.55 -9.99
C VAL A 398 -42.29 11.02 -9.74
N THR A 399 -42.43 9.72 -9.43
CA THR A 399 -43.76 9.10 -9.19
C THR A 399 -44.38 9.54 -7.85
N TYR A 400 -43.59 9.96 -6.87
CA TYR A 400 -44.10 10.51 -5.60
C TYR A 400 -44.36 12.03 -5.62
N ALA A 401 -43.93 12.73 -6.66
CA ALA A 401 -44.13 14.18 -6.81
C ALA A 401 -45.40 14.54 -7.61
N TYR A 402 -46.07 13.55 -8.22
CA TYR A 402 -47.38 13.66 -8.86
C TYR A 402 -48.44 12.99 -7.99
#